data_AF-A0A351CK57-F1
#
_entry.id   AF-A0A351CK57-F1
#
_cell.length_a   1.000
_cell.length_b   1.000
_cell.length_c   1.000
_cell.angle_alpha   90.00
_cell.angle_beta   90.00
_cell.angle_gamma   90.00
#
_symmetry.space_group_name_H-M   'P 1'
#
loop_
_entity.id
_entity.type
_entity.pdbx_description
1 polymer ?
#
loop_
_entity_poly.entity_id
_entity_poly.type
_entity_poly.pdbx_seq_one_letter_code
_entity_poly.pdbx_strand_id
1 'polypeptide(L)'
;WKCATTLSLKTKKATSQTYVADNYHDLIDHPVEMADFKVIEFYANQIPHQMTLTGLNTAVTERLKSDLIAICEHHLNFFGDIVPFDNYLFLTLVRSKGYGGLEHKKSTSLICSREDLPVKGVTSISSEYTKFLALCSHEYFHAWWIKTIKPSNFHEFDYDQENYTEQLWIFEGFTSYYDELSLLRTKILTAEQYLILFSQNVTKIQRCNGRYKQSIAESSFDAWTKFYKQDENAVNSIVSYYSKGALLAFVLDIEIRRATNDTKTLDDIVRYIWDNFRENGLE
;
A
#
# COMPACT_ATOMS: atom_id res chain seq x y z
N TRP A 1 16.11 9.73 -22.19
CA TRP A 1 15.36 9.16 -21.05
C TRP A 1 14.85 7.78 -21.41
N LYS A 2 14.55 6.96 -20.40
CA LYS A 2 13.88 5.67 -20.50
C LYS A 2 12.40 5.86 -20.15
N CYS A 3 11.57 4.86 -20.40
CA CYS A 3 10.15 4.84 -20.06
C CYS A 3 9.89 3.59 -19.23
N ALA A 4 9.20 3.73 -18.09
CA ALA A 4 8.76 2.63 -17.25
C ALA A 4 7.26 2.76 -17.00
N THR A 5 6.54 1.68 -17.32
CA THR A 5 5.09 1.52 -17.13
C THR A 5 4.76 0.05 -17.30
N THR A 6 3.61 -0.38 -16.79
CA THR A 6 3.07 -1.73 -16.98
C THR A 6 2.07 -1.83 -18.13
N LEU A 7 1.85 -0.75 -18.88
CA LEU A 7 1.12 -0.82 -20.16
C LEU A 7 1.78 -1.80 -21.13
N SER A 8 0.95 -2.47 -21.93
CA SER A 8 1.42 -3.41 -22.95
C SER A 8 2.12 -2.68 -24.08
N LEU A 9 3.42 -2.96 -24.27
CA LEU A 9 4.21 -2.38 -25.35
C LEU A 9 3.82 -3.00 -26.70
N LYS A 10 3.20 -2.20 -27.58
CA LYS A 10 2.80 -2.62 -28.93
C LYS A 10 3.92 -2.46 -29.96
N THR A 11 4.70 -1.38 -29.87
CA THR A 11 5.78 -1.12 -30.84
C THR A 11 6.88 -0.28 -30.22
N LYS A 12 8.13 -0.65 -30.47
CA LYS A 12 9.31 0.13 -30.08
C LYS A 12 10.12 0.48 -31.32
N LYS A 13 10.19 1.77 -31.64
CA LYS A 13 11.03 2.35 -32.69
C LYS A 13 12.24 3.04 -32.04
N ALA A 14 13.19 3.47 -32.86
CA ALA A 14 14.38 4.19 -32.38
C ALA A 14 14.05 5.46 -31.59
N THR A 15 12.96 6.15 -31.95
CA THR A 15 12.58 7.46 -31.38
C THR A 15 11.24 7.47 -30.66
N SER A 16 10.47 6.37 -30.68
CA SER A 16 9.12 6.34 -30.10
C SER A 16 8.74 4.95 -29.59
N GLN A 17 7.88 4.91 -28.58
CA GLN A 17 7.25 3.70 -28.08
C GLN A 17 5.72 3.89 -28.13
N THR A 18 5.02 2.84 -28.52
CA THR A 18 3.55 2.82 -28.56
C THR A 18 3.07 1.75 -27.61
N TYR A 19 2.19 2.15 -26.70
CA TYR A 19 1.59 1.31 -25.68
C TYR A 19 0.08 1.18 -25.92
N VAL A 20 -0.51 0.11 -25.41
CA VAL A 20 -1.96 -0.12 -25.47
C VAL A 20 -2.50 -0.54 -24.10
N ALA A 21 -3.76 -0.22 -23.88
CA ALA A 21 -4.58 -0.60 -22.75
C ALA A 21 -5.90 -1.18 -23.29
N ASP A 22 -6.59 -2.00 -22.51
CA ASP A 22 -7.81 -2.69 -22.95
C ASP A 22 -8.99 -1.73 -23.08
N ASN A 23 -9.05 -0.72 -22.20
CA ASN A 23 -10.07 0.32 -22.18
C ASN A 23 -9.57 1.55 -21.40
N TYR A 24 -10.44 2.53 -21.19
CA TYR A 24 -10.08 3.77 -20.49
C TYR A 24 -9.73 3.55 -19.01
N HIS A 25 -10.47 2.71 -18.28
CA HIS A 25 -10.18 2.41 -16.87
C HIS A 25 -8.83 1.71 -16.71
N ASP A 26 -8.49 0.82 -17.64
CA ASP A 26 -7.17 0.19 -17.70
C ASP A 26 -6.09 1.24 -17.97
N LEU A 27 -6.27 2.10 -18.98
CA LEU A 27 -5.32 3.15 -19.35
C LEU A 27 -4.92 4.07 -18.18
N ILE A 28 -5.91 4.54 -17.41
CA ILE A 28 -5.66 5.48 -16.31
C ILE A 28 -5.11 4.81 -15.04
N ASP A 29 -5.09 3.47 -15.00
CA ASP A 29 -4.49 2.70 -13.91
C ASP A 29 -3.02 2.33 -14.18
N HIS A 30 -2.42 2.81 -15.27
CA HIS A 30 -1.02 2.56 -15.59
C HIS A 30 -0.21 3.86 -15.63
N PRO A 31 0.40 4.28 -14.51
CA PRO A 31 1.29 5.44 -14.49
C PRO A 31 2.51 5.21 -15.40
N VAL A 32 3.09 6.33 -15.85
CA VAL A 32 4.25 6.34 -16.74
C VAL A 32 5.35 7.21 -16.16
N GLU A 33 6.53 6.63 -15.96
CA GLU A 33 7.73 7.34 -15.53
C GLU A 33 8.69 7.50 -16.72
N MET A 34 9.04 8.74 -17.06
CA MET A 34 9.96 9.07 -18.15
C MET A 34 11.19 9.83 -17.64
N ALA A 35 12.25 9.11 -17.31
CA ALA A 35 13.46 9.71 -16.74
C ALA A 35 14.72 8.89 -17.07
N ASP A 36 15.89 9.35 -16.59
CA ASP A 36 17.06 8.48 -16.44
C ASP A 36 17.06 7.88 -15.03
N PHE A 37 16.32 6.78 -14.88
CA PHE A 37 16.18 6.07 -13.61
C PHE A 37 17.13 4.87 -13.51
N LYS A 38 17.45 4.52 -12.27
CA LYS A 38 18.04 3.22 -11.94
C LYS A 38 16.93 2.17 -11.88
N VAL A 39 17.19 0.95 -12.34
CA VAL A 39 16.25 -0.17 -12.28
C VAL A 39 16.80 -1.23 -11.32
N ILE A 40 15.93 -1.76 -10.47
CA ILE A 40 16.17 -2.93 -9.64
C ILE A 40 15.20 -4.00 -10.13
N GLU A 41 15.71 -5.12 -10.61
CA GLU A 41 14.89 -6.24 -11.09
C GLU A 41 15.01 -7.42 -10.14
N PHE A 42 13.88 -8.05 -9.84
CA PHE A 42 13.81 -9.22 -8.99
C PHE A 42 12.62 -10.11 -9.34
N TYR A 43 12.58 -11.30 -8.75
CA TYR A 43 11.44 -12.20 -8.82
C TYR A 43 10.95 -12.45 -7.39
N ALA A 44 9.64 -12.50 -7.22
CA ALA A 44 8.98 -12.94 -5.99
C ALA A 44 7.99 -14.04 -6.38
N ASN A 45 8.15 -15.25 -5.83
CA ASN A 45 7.42 -16.45 -6.27
C ASN A 45 7.38 -16.62 -7.81
N GLN A 46 8.53 -16.41 -8.48
CA GLN A 46 8.68 -16.50 -9.95
C GLN A 46 7.95 -15.42 -10.77
N ILE A 47 7.29 -14.45 -10.13
CA ILE A 47 6.66 -13.32 -10.81
C ILE A 47 7.70 -12.20 -10.98
N PRO A 48 7.90 -11.65 -12.19
CA PRO A 48 8.84 -10.57 -12.42
C PRO A 48 8.39 -9.28 -11.74
N HIS A 49 9.31 -8.67 -11.00
CA HIS A 49 9.13 -7.40 -10.31
C HIS A 49 10.24 -6.43 -10.69
N GLN A 50 9.89 -5.15 -10.74
CA GLN A 50 10.84 -4.07 -10.97
C GLN A 50 10.58 -2.91 -10.02
N MET A 51 11.66 -2.21 -9.62
CA MET A 51 11.57 -0.89 -9.01
C MET A 51 12.42 0.09 -9.81
N THR A 52 11.84 1.23 -10.19
CA THR A 52 12.60 2.36 -10.72
C THR A 52 12.91 3.35 -9.61
N LEU A 53 14.14 3.89 -9.59
CA LEU A 53 14.53 5.00 -8.72
C LEU A 53 14.88 6.21 -9.61
N THR A 54 13.97 7.17 -9.68
CA THR A 54 14.19 8.46 -10.34
C THR A 54 14.68 9.49 -9.34
N GLY A 55 15.70 10.28 -9.73
CA GLY A 55 16.25 11.34 -8.91
C GLY A 55 17.54 10.92 -8.19
N LEU A 56 18.29 11.91 -7.72
CA LEU A 56 19.59 11.68 -7.07
C LEU A 56 19.40 10.87 -5.78
N ASN A 57 20.08 9.73 -5.70
CA ASN A 57 20.09 8.86 -4.53
C ASN A 57 21.37 8.01 -4.49
N THR A 58 21.70 7.48 -3.32
CA THR A 58 22.86 6.60 -3.08
C THR A 58 22.41 5.23 -2.55
N ALA A 59 21.20 4.81 -2.93
CA ALA A 59 20.57 3.62 -2.36
C ALA A 59 21.39 2.35 -2.59
N VAL A 60 21.52 1.55 -1.53
CA VAL A 60 22.10 0.19 -1.58
C VAL A 60 21.05 -0.75 -2.15
N THR A 61 21.08 -0.93 -3.47
CA THR A 61 20.01 -1.62 -4.19
C THR A 61 19.91 -3.11 -3.89
N GLU A 62 20.99 -3.77 -3.49
CA GLU A 62 20.93 -5.19 -3.10
C GLU A 62 20.15 -5.41 -1.81
N ARG A 63 20.35 -4.54 -0.81
CA ARG A 63 19.58 -4.59 0.44
C ARG A 63 18.11 -4.32 0.16
N LEU A 64 17.82 -3.23 -0.56
CA LEU A 64 16.46 -2.88 -0.94
C LEU A 64 15.76 -4.01 -1.72
N LYS A 65 16.46 -4.61 -2.68
CA LYS A 65 15.97 -5.77 -3.43
C LYS A 65 15.62 -6.94 -2.52
N SER A 66 16.51 -7.32 -1.60
CA SER A 66 16.28 -8.42 -0.67
C SER A 66 15.05 -8.20 0.22
N ASP A 67 14.90 -6.99 0.76
CA ASP A 67 13.78 -6.64 1.64
C ASP A 67 12.46 -6.61 0.86
N LEU A 68 12.46 -6.09 -0.38
CA LEU A 68 11.29 -6.12 -1.26
C LEU A 68 10.88 -7.53 -1.66
N ILE A 69 11.82 -8.43 -1.96
CA ILE A 69 11.52 -9.85 -2.24
C ILE A 69 10.78 -10.45 -1.05
N ALA A 70 11.30 -10.28 0.17
CA ALA A 70 10.68 -10.85 1.38
C ALA A 70 9.25 -10.35 1.59
N ILE A 71 9.01 -9.05 1.39
CA ILE A 71 7.68 -8.43 1.51
C ILE A 71 6.73 -8.94 0.42
N CYS A 72 7.17 -8.95 -0.85
CA CYS A 72 6.33 -9.38 -1.96
C CYS A 72 5.96 -10.85 -1.84
N GLU A 73 6.93 -11.72 -1.53
CA GLU A 73 6.67 -13.15 -1.31
C GLU A 73 5.76 -13.39 -0.11
N HIS A 74 5.86 -12.58 0.96
CA HIS A 74 4.93 -12.67 2.07
C HIS A 74 3.48 -12.44 1.64
N HIS A 75 3.21 -11.35 0.92
CA HIS A 75 1.87 -11.01 0.44
C HIS A 75 1.34 -12.00 -0.60
N LEU A 76 2.19 -12.44 -1.53
CA LEU A 76 1.84 -13.49 -2.49
C LEU A 76 1.42 -14.78 -1.76
N ASN A 77 2.19 -15.21 -0.76
CA ASN A 77 1.86 -16.40 0.03
C ASN A 77 0.63 -16.20 0.92
N PHE A 78 0.38 -14.97 1.38
CA PHE A 78 -0.78 -14.63 2.20
C PHE A 78 -2.10 -14.78 1.42
N PHE A 79 -2.16 -14.27 0.18
CA PHE A 79 -3.36 -14.36 -0.67
C PHE A 79 -3.47 -15.67 -1.45
N GLY A 80 -2.39 -16.45 -1.54
CA GLY A 80 -2.38 -17.79 -2.13
C GLY A 80 -2.25 -17.79 -3.65
N ASP A 81 -2.86 -18.78 -4.31
CA ASP A 81 -2.58 -19.11 -5.71
C ASP A 81 -3.14 -18.10 -6.72
N ILE A 82 -4.10 -17.26 -6.31
CA ILE A 82 -4.74 -16.27 -7.19
C ILE A 82 -4.01 -14.94 -7.03
N VAL A 83 -3.20 -14.58 -8.01
CA VAL A 83 -2.46 -13.32 -8.06
C VAL A 83 -3.06 -12.42 -9.15
N PRO A 84 -3.42 -11.15 -8.84
CA PRO A 84 -4.12 -10.26 -9.79
C PRO A 84 -3.21 -9.64 -10.88
N PHE A 85 -1.95 -10.04 -10.95
CA PHE A 85 -0.96 -9.50 -11.88
C PHE A 85 0.06 -10.56 -12.31
N ASP A 86 0.64 -10.34 -13.48
CA ASP A 86 1.67 -11.17 -14.12
C ASP A 86 3.07 -10.56 -14.02
N ASN A 87 3.14 -9.28 -13.65
CA ASN A 87 4.35 -8.53 -13.33
C ASN A 87 3.97 -7.35 -12.41
N TYR A 88 4.93 -6.82 -11.66
CA TYR A 88 4.67 -5.65 -10.81
C TYR A 88 5.79 -4.61 -10.85
N LEU A 89 5.42 -3.33 -10.89
CA LEU A 89 6.35 -2.21 -11.00
C LEU A 89 6.19 -1.17 -9.89
N PHE A 90 7.23 -0.96 -9.10
CA PHE A 90 7.34 0.15 -8.15
C PHE A 90 8.00 1.35 -8.83
N LEU A 91 7.23 2.39 -9.15
CA LEU A 91 7.73 3.64 -9.72
C LEU A 91 8.11 4.62 -8.62
N THR A 92 9.40 4.74 -8.27
CA THR A 92 9.81 5.55 -7.11
C THR A 92 10.53 6.83 -7.51
N LEU A 93 9.91 7.95 -7.16
CA LEU A 93 10.48 9.29 -7.27
C LEU A 93 11.16 9.72 -5.97
N VAL A 94 12.49 9.82 -6.00
CA VAL A 94 13.30 10.19 -4.85
C VAL A 94 13.51 11.70 -4.80
N ARG A 95 13.02 12.34 -3.73
CA ARG A 95 13.12 13.79 -3.48
C ARG A 95 13.96 14.09 -2.24
N SER A 96 14.29 15.37 -2.01
CA SER A 96 14.90 15.80 -0.74
C SER A 96 13.93 15.67 0.43
N LYS A 97 12.64 15.95 0.18
CA LYS A 97 11.53 15.75 1.10
C LYS A 97 10.32 15.32 0.30
N GLY A 98 9.64 14.27 0.75
CA GLY A 98 8.43 13.75 0.13
C GLY A 98 8.06 12.39 0.70
N TYR A 99 6.76 12.11 0.75
CA TYR A 99 6.23 10.83 1.17
C TYR A 99 4.83 10.68 0.57
N GLY A 100 4.55 9.52 -0.03
CA GLY A 100 3.23 9.17 -0.54
C GLY A 100 3.32 8.02 -1.53
N GLY A 101 2.23 7.29 -1.66
CA GLY A 101 2.03 6.23 -2.62
C GLY A 101 0.69 6.41 -3.33
N LEU A 102 0.56 5.76 -4.48
CA LEU A 102 -0.72 5.56 -5.15
C LEU A 102 -0.69 4.19 -5.80
N GLU A 103 -1.73 3.41 -5.51
CA GLU A 103 -1.84 2.01 -5.84
C GLU A 103 -2.51 1.76 -7.18
N HIS A 104 -1.98 0.80 -7.92
CA HIS A 104 -2.49 0.37 -9.22
C HIS A 104 -2.49 -1.16 -9.31
N LYS A 105 -3.26 -1.74 -10.23
CA LYS A 105 -3.43 -3.20 -10.34
C LYS A 105 -2.09 -3.95 -10.47
N LYS A 106 -1.14 -3.39 -11.21
CA LYS A 106 0.16 -4.00 -11.52
C LYS A 106 1.35 -3.10 -11.18
N SER A 107 1.13 -2.00 -10.46
CA SER A 107 2.19 -1.04 -10.16
C SER A 107 1.83 -0.14 -8.99
N THR A 108 2.78 0.66 -8.53
CA THR A 108 2.52 1.78 -7.62
C THR A 108 3.41 2.95 -7.97
N SER A 109 2.90 4.18 -7.73
CA SER A 109 3.67 5.41 -7.85
C SER A 109 4.07 5.91 -6.46
N LEU A 110 5.36 5.87 -6.15
CA LEU A 110 5.91 6.20 -4.84
C LEU A 110 6.68 7.53 -4.89
N ILE A 111 6.55 8.31 -3.83
CA ILE A 111 7.45 9.43 -3.52
C ILE A 111 8.09 9.14 -2.19
N CYS A 112 9.42 9.18 -2.13
CA CYS A 112 10.16 9.04 -0.88
C CYS A 112 11.27 10.09 -0.77
N SER A 113 11.77 10.29 0.45
CA SER A 113 12.93 11.10 0.72
C SER A 113 14.20 10.26 0.55
N ARG A 114 15.34 10.89 0.24
CA ARG A 114 16.62 10.18 0.08
C ARG A 114 17.04 9.42 1.33
N GLU A 115 16.70 9.95 2.50
CA GLU A 115 16.98 9.36 3.81
C GLU A 115 16.14 8.11 4.11
N ASP A 116 15.02 7.93 3.41
CA ASP A 116 14.19 6.74 3.54
C ASP A 116 14.79 5.52 2.82
N LEU A 117 15.85 5.69 2.03
CA LEU A 117 16.49 4.60 1.29
C LEU A 117 17.73 4.07 2.03
N PRO A 118 18.04 2.76 1.91
CA PRO A 118 19.15 2.17 2.64
C PRO A 118 20.48 2.72 2.11
N VAL A 119 21.37 3.13 3.01
CA VAL A 119 22.68 3.70 2.68
C VAL A 119 23.83 2.75 2.99
N LYS A 120 24.96 2.93 2.30
CA LYS A 120 26.13 2.05 2.41
C LYS A 120 26.71 2.09 3.83
N GLY A 121 27.00 0.92 4.39
CA GLY A 121 27.63 0.78 5.71
C GLY A 121 26.65 0.75 6.89
N VAL A 122 25.35 0.95 6.65
CA VAL A 122 24.30 0.80 7.68
C VAL A 122 23.60 -0.54 7.47
N THR A 123 23.73 -1.43 8.44
CA THR A 123 23.11 -2.77 8.42
C THR A 123 21.84 -2.83 9.26
N SER A 124 21.72 -2.02 10.31
CA SER A 124 20.48 -1.88 11.07
C SER A 124 19.38 -1.26 10.20
N ILE A 125 18.13 -1.56 10.53
CA ILE A 125 16.97 -0.88 9.96
C ILE A 125 16.71 0.42 10.74
N SER A 126 16.55 1.54 10.03
CA SER A 126 16.21 2.84 10.63
C SER A 126 14.71 3.10 10.55
N SER A 127 14.22 4.13 11.24
CA SER A 127 12.83 4.58 11.17
C SER A 127 12.43 4.98 9.75
N GLU A 128 13.31 5.69 9.05
CA GLU A 128 13.09 6.21 7.70
C GLU A 128 13.01 5.05 6.70
N TYR A 129 13.92 4.08 6.80
CA TYR A 129 13.87 2.92 5.92
C TYR A 129 12.70 1.99 6.23
N THR A 130 12.35 1.82 7.51
CA THR A 130 11.13 1.10 7.91
C THR A 130 9.89 1.73 7.28
N LYS A 131 9.80 3.06 7.32
CA LYS A 131 8.69 3.82 6.73
C LYS A 131 8.59 3.61 5.22
N PHE A 132 9.71 3.55 4.50
CA PHE A 132 9.67 3.27 3.06
C PHE A 132 9.28 1.83 2.73
N LEU A 133 9.78 0.85 3.50
CA LEU A 133 9.38 -0.55 3.32
C LEU A 133 7.90 -0.77 3.67
N ALA A 134 7.40 -0.11 4.71
CA ALA A 134 5.98 -0.12 5.07
C ALA A 134 5.14 0.50 3.94
N LEU A 135 5.57 1.62 3.36
CA LEU A 135 4.92 2.18 2.18
C LEU A 135 4.90 1.19 1.00
N CYS A 136 6.02 0.55 0.67
CA CYS A 136 6.05 -0.46 -0.40
C CYS A 136 5.09 -1.63 -0.09
N SER A 137 5.06 -2.09 1.16
CA SER A 137 4.16 -3.15 1.64
C SER A 137 2.68 -2.76 1.51
N HIS A 138 2.35 -1.52 1.89
CA HIS A 138 1.02 -0.93 1.82
C HIS A 138 0.48 -0.92 0.38
N GLU A 139 1.23 -0.29 -0.51
CA GLU A 139 0.84 -0.14 -1.92
C GLU A 139 0.79 -1.47 -2.67
N TYR A 140 1.65 -2.43 -2.29
CA TYR A 140 1.63 -3.76 -2.88
C TYR A 140 0.42 -4.58 -2.43
N PHE A 141 0.06 -4.52 -1.14
CA PHE A 141 -1.14 -5.17 -0.61
C PHE A 141 -2.41 -4.69 -1.32
N HIS A 142 -2.45 -3.41 -1.70
CA HIS A 142 -3.58 -2.83 -2.40
C HIS A 142 -3.88 -3.45 -3.77
N ALA A 143 -2.92 -4.10 -4.42
CA ALA A 143 -3.16 -4.84 -5.66
C ALA A 143 -4.29 -5.88 -5.50
N TRP A 144 -4.33 -6.55 -4.34
CA TRP A 144 -5.45 -7.40 -3.93
C TRP A 144 -6.59 -6.58 -3.33
N TRP A 145 -6.24 -5.62 -2.46
CA TRP A 145 -7.16 -4.95 -1.55
C TRP A 145 -7.36 -3.47 -1.90
N ILE A 146 -8.37 -3.17 -2.72
CA ILE A 146 -8.86 -1.90 -3.31
C ILE A 146 -8.75 -1.89 -4.85
N LYS A 147 -7.68 -2.46 -5.42
CA LYS A 147 -7.56 -2.56 -6.88
C LYS A 147 -8.36 -3.71 -7.45
N THR A 148 -8.43 -4.81 -6.72
CA THR A 148 -9.22 -6.00 -7.09
C THR A 148 -10.46 -6.13 -6.22
N ILE A 149 -10.34 -6.53 -4.95
CA ILE A 149 -11.46 -6.42 -3.99
C ILE A 149 -11.68 -4.94 -3.72
N LYS A 150 -12.92 -4.47 -3.74
CA LYS A 150 -13.26 -3.07 -3.46
C LYS A 150 -14.70 -2.98 -2.96
N PRO A 151 -15.15 -1.82 -2.45
CA PRO A 151 -16.57 -1.60 -2.21
C PRO A 151 -17.37 -1.87 -3.48
N SER A 152 -18.54 -2.49 -3.39
CA SER A 152 -19.37 -2.81 -4.56
C SER A 152 -19.65 -1.58 -5.44
N ASN A 153 -19.85 -0.41 -4.81
CA ASN A 153 -20.06 0.86 -5.52
C ASN A 153 -18.84 1.40 -6.28
N PHE A 154 -17.64 0.86 -6.07
CA PHE A 154 -16.41 1.25 -6.78
C PHE A 154 -16.19 0.43 -8.07
N HIS A 155 -17.10 -0.50 -8.42
CA HIS A 155 -17.06 -1.17 -9.73
C HIS A 155 -17.55 -0.25 -10.87
N GLU A 156 -18.32 0.79 -10.55
CA GLU A 156 -18.82 1.80 -11.49
C GLU A 156 -18.40 3.20 -11.03
N PHE A 157 -17.13 3.55 -11.23
CA PHE A 157 -16.64 4.89 -10.90
C PHE A 157 -17.23 5.95 -11.82
N ASP A 158 -17.82 6.98 -11.21
CA ASP A 158 -18.15 8.23 -11.89
C ASP A 158 -17.00 9.22 -11.70
N TYR A 159 -16.20 9.44 -12.75
CA TYR A 159 -15.03 10.32 -12.67
C TYR A 159 -15.38 11.81 -12.67
N ASP A 160 -16.64 12.18 -12.88
CA ASP A 160 -17.09 13.57 -12.90
C ASP A 160 -17.56 14.09 -11.53
N GLN A 161 -17.60 13.23 -10.50
CA GLN A 161 -18.03 13.59 -9.14
C GLN A 161 -17.36 12.76 -8.04
N GLU A 162 -17.59 13.15 -6.77
CA GLU A 162 -17.16 12.38 -5.60
C GLU A 162 -17.84 11.00 -5.54
N ASN A 163 -17.04 9.95 -5.32
CA ASN A 163 -17.55 8.59 -5.11
C ASN A 163 -17.47 8.27 -3.62
N TYR A 164 -18.61 8.35 -2.93
CA TYR A 164 -18.68 8.16 -1.48
C TYR A 164 -18.68 6.69 -1.07
N THR A 165 -18.00 6.35 0.02
CA THR A 165 -18.09 5.02 0.66
C THR A 165 -17.81 5.14 2.16
N GLU A 166 -18.45 4.29 2.96
CA GLU A 166 -18.17 4.16 4.40
C GLU A 166 -17.11 3.08 4.70
N GLN A 167 -16.55 2.45 3.67
CA GLN A 167 -15.74 1.23 3.81
C GLN A 167 -14.21 1.47 3.75
N LEU A 168 -13.71 2.70 3.63
CA LEU A 168 -12.26 2.97 3.60
C LEU A 168 -11.56 2.52 4.88
N TRP A 169 -12.22 2.44 6.03
CA TRP A 169 -11.59 1.89 7.23
C TRP A 169 -11.26 0.38 7.09
N ILE A 170 -11.95 -0.34 6.19
CA ILE A 170 -11.62 -1.72 5.80
C ILE A 170 -10.47 -1.69 4.79
N PHE A 171 -10.61 -0.91 3.72
CA PHE A 171 -9.65 -0.92 2.61
C PHE A 171 -8.31 -0.26 2.92
N GLU A 172 -8.31 0.76 3.76
CA GLU A 172 -7.14 1.53 4.15
C GLU A 172 -6.69 1.18 5.56
N GLY A 173 -7.65 1.02 6.48
CA GLY A 173 -7.35 0.64 7.84
C GLY A 173 -6.74 -0.76 7.96
N PHE A 174 -7.25 -1.75 7.22
CA PHE A 174 -6.66 -3.09 7.27
C PHE A 174 -5.31 -3.11 6.57
N THR A 175 -5.16 -2.39 5.45
CA THR A 175 -3.87 -2.22 4.78
C THR A 175 -2.84 -1.58 5.72
N SER A 176 -3.22 -0.53 6.47
CA SER A 176 -2.39 0.08 7.53
C SER A 176 -2.11 -0.79 8.75
N TYR A 177 -2.81 -1.91 8.90
CA TYR A 177 -2.46 -2.93 9.89
C TYR A 177 -1.46 -3.94 9.31
N TYR A 178 -1.71 -4.39 8.09
CA TYR A 178 -0.88 -5.38 7.40
C TYR A 178 0.44 -4.81 6.89
N ASP A 179 0.56 -3.53 6.56
CA ASP A 179 1.78 -2.94 6.01
C ASP A 179 2.97 -3.09 6.98
N GLU A 180 2.80 -2.72 8.25
CA GLU A 180 3.78 -2.86 9.33
C GLU A 180 3.86 -4.30 9.87
N LEU A 181 2.72 -4.98 10.02
CA LEU A 181 2.70 -6.38 10.50
C LEU A 181 3.45 -7.31 9.55
N SER A 182 3.40 -7.05 8.25
CA SER A 182 4.15 -7.83 7.26
C SER A 182 5.66 -7.67 7.44
N LEU A 183 6.15 -6.49 7.83
CA LEU A 183 7.57 -6.30 8.14
C LEU A 183 8.00 -7.11 9.37
N LEU A 184 7.13 -7.26 10.37
CA LEU A 184 7.36 -8.18 11.49
C LEU A 184 7.37 -9.64 11.02
N ARG A 185 6.38 -10.07 10.23
CA ARG A 185 6.22 -11.46 9.77
C ARG A 185 7.35 -11.91 8.83
N THR A 186 7.92 -10.99 8.08
CA THR A 186 9.12 -11.18 7.24
C THR A 186 10.43 -11.09 8.02
N LYS A 187 10.37 -10.78 9.33
CA LYS A 187 11.53 -10.60 10.23
C LYS A 187 12.44 -9.43 9.85
N ILE A 188 11.95 -8.51 9.01
CA ILE A 188 12.62 -7.23 8.74
C ILE A 188 12.61 -6.37 10.01
N LEU A 189 11.50 -6.42 10.76
CA LEU A 189 11.40 -5.84 12.10
C LEU A 189 11.43 -6.93 13.17
N THR A 190 12.03 -6.59 14.31
CA THR A 190 11.83 -7.34 15.55
C THR A 190 10.45 -7.03 16.15
N ALA A 191 9.98 -7.89 17.06
CA ALA A 191 8.74 -7.65 17.79
C ALA A 191 8.79 -6.34 18.59
N GLU A 192 9.94 -5.99 19.17
CA GLU A 192 10.14 -4.73 19.90
C GLU A 192 9.98 -3.52 18.95
N GLN A 193 10.61 -3.55 17.78
CA GLN A 193 10.50 -2.47 16.80
C GLN A 193 9.06 -2.31 16.30
N TYR A 194 8.36 -3.40 16.01
CA TYR A 194 6.95 -3.37 15.64
C TYR A 194 6.07 -2.80 16.77
N LEU A 195 6.28 -3.23 18.01
CA LEU A 195 5.51 -2.72 19.16
C LEU A 195 5.75 -1.23 19.40
N ILE A 196 6.95 -0.72 19.11
CA ILE A 196 7.22 0.72 19.14
C ILE A 196 6.34 1.45 18.11
N LEU A 197 6.31 1.02 16.84
CA LEU A 197 5.45 1.61 15.81
C LEU A 197 3.96 1.55 16.20
N PHE A 198 3.51 0.37 16.63
CA PHE A 198 2.15 0.17 17.09
C PHE A 198 1.78 1.12 18.25
N SER A 199 2.67 1.27 19.24
CA SER A 199 2.45 2.18 20.38
C SER A 199 2.35 3.65 19.96
N GLN A 200 3.08 4.06 18.91
CA GLN A 200 2.99 5.41 18.35
C GLN A 200 1.63 5.63 17.70
N ASN A 201 1.11 4.65 16.95
CA ASN A 201 -0.23 4.72 16.36
C ASN A 201 -1.33 4.79 17.44
N VAL A 202 -1.25 3.94 18.47
CA VAL A 202 -2.14 4.01 19.64
C VAL A 202 -2.09 5.39 20.29
N THR A 203 -0.90 5.92 20.53
CA THR A 203 -0.71 7.24 21.15
C THR A 203 -1.32 8.36 20.30
N LYS A 204 -1.12 8.31 18.98
CA LYS A 204 -1.70 9.28 18.03
C LYS A 204 -3.22 9.29 18.12
N ILE A 205 -3.87 8.12 18.12
CA ILE A 205 -5.33 8.03 18.26
C ILE A 205 -5.78 8.49 19.64
N GLN A 206 -5.13 8.08 20.73
CA GLN A 206 -5.54 8.47 22.08
C GLN A 206 -5.49 9.99 22.31
N ARG A 207 -4.52 10.67 21.69
CA ARG A 207 -4.37 12.15 21.72
C ARG A 207 -5.33 12.90 20.78
N CYS A 208 -5.95 12.22 19.83
CA CYS A 208 -6.90 12.83 18.91
C CYS A 208 -8.29 12.92 19.55
N ASN A 209 -8.73 14.14 19.87
CA ASN A 209 -10.07 14.38 20.43
C ASN A 209 -11.19 14.12 19.41
N GLY A 210 -10.89 14.26 18.11
CA GLY A 210 -11.85 13.97 17.04
C GLY A 210 -12.37 12.53 17.04
N ARG A 211 -11.67 11.58 17.69
CA ARG A 211 -12.13 10.18 17.85
C ARG A 211 -13.46 10.02 18.58
N TYR A 212 -13.87 11.03 19.35
CA TYR A 212 -15.15 11.09 20.08
C TYR A 212 -16.24 11.85 19.31
N LYS A 213 -15.89 12.48 18.18
CA LYS A 213 -16.80 13.33 17.39
C LYS A 213 -17.14 12.76 16.02
N GLN A 214 -16.32 11.84 15.52
CA GLN A 214 -16.50 11.20 14.23
C GLN A 214 -16.21 9.70 14.35
N SER A 215 -17.10 8.88 13.78
CA SER A 215 -16.86 7.45 13.58
C SER A 215 -15.87 7.22 12.44
N ILE A 216 -15.35 6.00 12.32
CA ILE A 216 -14.45 5.64 11.20
C ILE A 216 -15.19 5.51 9.87
N ALA A 217 -16.48 5.12 9.91
CA ALA A 217 -17.36 5.07 8.74
C ALA A 217 -17.67 6.48 8.22
N GLU A 218 -18.06 7.41 9.09
CA GLU A 218 -18.25 8.82 8.71
C GLU A 218 -16.96 9.45 8.21
N SER A 219 -15.80 9.10 8.80
CA SER A 219 -14.51 9.59 8.31
C SER A 219 -14.20 9.10 6.89
N SER A 220 -14.53 7.84 6.59
CA SER A 220 -14.45 7.28 5.24
C SER A 220 -15.36 8.01 4.27
N PHE A 221 -16.62 8.23 4.65
CA PHE A 221 -17.58 8.94 3.81
C PHE A 221 -17.15 10.39 3.55
N ASP A 222 -16.71 11.09 4.59
CA ASP A 222 -16.26 12.49 4.51
C ASP A 222 -14.84 12.65 3.91
N ALA A 223 -14.24 11.61 3.32
CA ALA A 223 -12.86 11.65 2.84
C ALA A 223 -12.61 12.83 1.88
N TRP A 224 -13.50 13.02 0.91
CA TRP A 224 -13.45 14.07 -0.10
C TRP A 224 -13.45 15.52 0.45
N THR A 225 -14.07 15.72 1.61
CA THR A 225 -14.35 17.08 2.14
C THR A 225 -13.55 17.39 3.40
N LYS A 226 -13.36 16.42 4.29
CA LYS A 226 -12.71 16.63 5.58
C LYS A 226 -11.34 15.98 5.68
N PHE A 227 -11.16 14.76 5.15
CA PHE A 227 -9.90 14.05 5.31
C PHE A 227 -8.82 14.51 4.31
N TYR A 228 -9.15 14.68 3.03
CA TYR A 228 -8.19 15.18 2.04
C TYR A 228 -7.97 16.70 2.11
N LYS A 229 -8.86 17.44 2.77
CA LYS A 229 -8.80 18.89 2.93
C LYS A 229 -8.74 19.30 4.42
N GLN A 230 -7.86 18.63 5.17
CA GLN A 230 -7.67 18.89 6.59
C GLN A 230 -7.14 20.31 6.86
N ASP A 231 -7.68 20.92 7.91
CA ASP A 231 -7.21 22.17 8.49
C ASP A 231 -6.53 21.92 9.85
N GLU A 232 -6.08 23.00 10.50
CA GLU A 232 -5.45 22.95 11.81
C GLU A 232 -6.34 22.35 12.93
N ASN A 233 -7.67 22.34 12.74
CA ASN A 233 -8.61 21.84 13.72
C ASN A 233 -8.88 20.33 13.58
N ALA A 234 -8.32 19.68 12.55
CA ALA A 234 -8.53 18.25 12.26
C ALA A 234 -8.34 17.33 13.48
N VAL A 235 -7.29 17.56 14.28
CA VAL A 235 -7.00 16.77 15.50
C VAL A 235 -8.16 16.78 16.51
N ASN A 236 -8.96 17.84 16.52
CA ASN A 236 -10.08 18.03 17.43
C ASN A 236 -11.44 17.69 16.84
N SER A 237 -11.55 17.52 15.51
CA SER A 237 -12.83 17.42 14.80
C SER A 237 -13.01 16.12 14.03
N ILE A 238 -11.94 15.47 13.57
CA ILE A 238 -12.00 14.28 12.73
C ILE A 238 -11.13 13.16 13.27
N VAL A 239 -11.33 11.95 12.76
CA VAL A 239 -10.48 10.80 13.06
C VAL A 239 -9.95 10.17 11.79
N SER A 240 -8.73 9.61 11.81
CA SER A 240 -8.18 8.95 10.62
C SER A 240 -8.74 7.54 10.46
N TYR A 241 -9.38 7.25 9.32
CA TYR A 241 -9.84 5.91 8.97
C TYR A 241 -8.67 4.93 8.75
N TYR A 242 -7.48 5.40 8.36
CA TYR A 242 -6.23 4.61 8.39
C TYR A 242 -5.85 4.22 9.83
N SER A 243 -5.49 5.20 10.65
CA SER A 243 -4.91 4.93 11.98
C SER A 243 -5.91 4.24 12.93
N LYS A 244 -7.18 4.66 12.97
CA LYS A 244 -8.19 4.03 13.82
C LYS A 244 -8.72 2.73 13.22
N GLY A 245 -8.76 2.61 11.89
CA GLY A 245 -9.07 1.37 11.20
C GLY A 245 -8.02 0.28 11.46
N ALA A 246 -6.73 0.61 11.46
CA ALA A 246 -5.66 -0.32 11.82
C ALA A 246 -5.75 -0.81 13.28
N LEU A 247 -6.11 0.07 14.22
CA LEU A 247 -6.38 -0.34 15.60
C LEU A 247 -7.60 -1.25 15.71
N LEU A 248 -8.65 -0.97 14.94
CA LEU A 248 -9.82 -1.86 14.89
C LEU A 248 -9.44 -3.22 14.29
N ALA A 249 -8.66 -3.26 13.20
CA ALA A 249 -8.15 -4.50 12.61
C ALA A 249 -7.37 -5.33 13.64
N PHE A 250 -6.46 -4.68 14.40
CA PHE A 250 -5.75 -5.35 15.50
C PHE A 250 -6.70 -5.93 16.55
N VAL A 251 -7.68 -5.14 17.03
CA VAL A 251 -8.64 -5.61 18.03
C VAL A 251 -9.45 -6.78 17.48
N LEU A 252 -9.91 -6.71 16.22
CA LEU A 252 -10.62 -7.79 15.56
C LEU A 252 -9.77 -9.06 15.47
N ASP A 253 -8.48 -8.95 15.12
CA ASP A 253 -7.58 -10.11 15.08
C ASP A 253 -7.48 -10.78 16.47
N ILE A 254 -7.29 -9.99 17.53
CA ILE A 254 -7.24 -10.51 18.91
C ILE A 254 -8.58 -11.14 19.33
N GLU A 255 -9.70 -10.52 19.00
CA GLU A 255 -11.02 -11.03 19.34
C GLU A 255 -11.37 -12.32 18.60
N ILE A 256 -11.02 -12.42 17.31
CA ILE A 256 -11.19 -13.66 16.52
C ILE A 256 -10.35 -14.78 17.12
N ARG A 257 -9.07 -14.52 17.42
CA ARG A 257 -8.19 -15.48 18.09
C ARG A 257 -8.77 -15.95 19.40
N ARG A 258 -9.22 -15.03 20.25
CA ARG A 258 -9.83 -15.36 21.54
C ARG A 258 -11.10 -16.20 21.38
N ALA A 259 -12.00 -15.81 20.47
CA ALA A 259 -13.27 -16.50 20.25
C ALA A 259 -13.09 -17.91 19.63
N THR A 260 -11.99 -18.12 18.93
CA THR A 260 -11.71 -19.38 18.21
C THR A 260 -10.57 -20.19 18.83
N ASN A 261 -10.09 -19.82 20.02
CA ASN A 261 -8.92 -20.42 20.68
C ASN A 261 -7.70 -20.53 19.74
N ASP A 262 -7.34 -19.41 19.12
CA ASP A 262 -6.23 -19.24 18.18
C ASP A 262 -6.29 -20.10 16.90
N THR A 263 -7.44 -20.72 16.60
CA THR A 263 -7.61 -21.50 15.35
C THR A 263 -7.94 -20.64 14.14
N LYS A 264 -8.38 -19.40 14.34
CA LYS A 264 -8.65 -18.40 13.29
C LYS A 264 -8.08 -17.04 13.65
N THR A 265 -7.81 -16.24 12.62
CA THR A 265 -7.27 -14.87 12.72
C THR A 265 -8.00 -13.94 11.76
N LEU A 266 -7.69 -12.64 11.79
CA LEU A 266 -8.15 -11.71 10.76
C LEU A 266 -7.71 -12.13 9.35
N ASP A 267 -6.58 -12.84 9.23
CA ASP A 267 -6.08 -13.35 7.95
C ASP A 267 -7.07 -14.33 7.30
N ASP A 268 -7.80 -15.13 8.09
CA ASP A 268 -8.85 -16.00 7.57
C ASP A 268 -10.01 -15.20 6.97
N ILE A 269 -10.36 -14.06 7.58
CA ILE A 269 -11.43 -13.18 7.08
C ILE A 269 -11.00 -12.48 5.80
N VAL A 270 -9.78 -11.93 5.77
CA VAL A 270 -9.23 -11.27 4.57
C VAL A 270 -9.14 -12.24 3.39
N ARG A 271 -8.66 -13.48 3.62
CA ARG A 271 -8.63 -14.52 2.59
C ARG A 271 -10.02 -14.97 2.17
N TYR A 272 -10.96 -15.13 3.10
CA TYR A 272 -12.35 -15.44 2.76
C TYR A 272 -12.96 -14.36 1.86
N ILE A 273 -12.71 -13.09 2.18
CA ILE A 273 -13.16 -11.96 1.34
C ILE A 273 -12.50 -12.03 -0.04
N TRP A 274 -11.18 -12.21 -0.08
CA TRP A 274 -10.42 -12.38 -1.30
C TRP A 274 -10.98 -13.50 -2.18
N ASP A 275 -11.38 -14.64 -1.62
CA ASP A 275 -11.84 -15.78 -2.39
C ASP A 275 -13.26 -15.64 -2.93
N ASN A 276 -14.11 -14.85 -2.27
CA ASN A 276 -15.54 -14.84 -2.53
C ASN A 276 -16.10 -13.53 -3.11
N PHE A 277 -15.37 -12.41 -3.02
CA PHE A 277 -15.93 -11.06 -3.33
C PHE A 277 -15.16 -10.27 -4.40
N ARG A 278 -14.28 -10.91 -5.19
CA ARG A 278 -13.51 -10.23 -6.27
C ARG A 278 -14.36 -9.60 -7.36
N GLU A 279 -15.47 -10.25 -7.70
CA GLU A 279 -16.31 -9.84 -8.83
C GLU A 279 -17.38 -8.82 -8.44
N ASN A 280 -17.96 -8.98 -7.25
CA ASN A 280 -19.13 -8.20 -6.81
C ASN A 280 -18.76 -7.08 -5.81
N GLY A 281 -17.55 -7.12 -5.25
CA GLY A 281 -17.13 -6.21 -4.19
C GLY A 281 -17.76 -6.51 -2.83
N LEU A 282 -17.40 -5.70 -1.83
CA LEU A 282 -17.98 -5.75 -0.49
C LEU A 282 -19.17 -4.77 -0.39
N GLU A 283 -20.30 -5.26 0.12
CA GLU A 283 -21.50 -4.46 0.44
C GLU A 283 -21.46 -3.89 1.86
#